data_AF-A0A4Z1EH36-F1
#
_entry.id   AF-A0A4Z1EH36-F1
#
_cell.length_a   1.000
_cell.length_b   1.000
_cell.length_c   1.000
_cell.angle_alpha   90.00
_cell.angle_beta   90.00
_cell.angle_gamma   90.00
#
_symmetry.space_group_name_H-M   'P 1'
#
loop_
_entity.id
_entity.type
_entity.pdbx_description
1 polymer ?
#
loop_
_entity_poly.entity_id
_entity_poly.type
_entity_poly.pdbx_seq_one_letter_code
_entity_poly.pdbx_strand_id
1 'polypeptide(L)' 'MSRRMAEAMICFSSAVSVSYQASFLVKSYPWDTVTKVFDVGGAQGHSSIELAQTYPNLKAVLQDLPEVVEGIEKNSTK' A
#
# COMPACT_ATOMS: atom_id res chain seq x y z
N MET A 1 -7.23 -12.39 15.32
CA MET A 1 -8.44 -12.31 14.47
C MET A 1 -8.18 -11.48 13.19
N SER A 2 -7.32 -10.45 13.23
CA SER A 2 -7.02 -9.54 12.11
C SER A 2 -6.24 -10.14 10.91
N ARG A 3 -5.37 -11.15 11.12
CA ARG A 3 -4.55 -11.74 10.04
C ARG A 3 -5.35 -12.33 8.87
N ARG A 4 -6.39 -13.13 9.16
CA ARG A 4 -7.22 -13.76 8.10
C ARG A 4 -8.02 -12.74 7.30
N MET A 5 -8.41 -11.63 7.93
CA MET A 5 -9.07 -10.50 7.27
C MET A 5 -8.09 -9.80 6.32
N ALA A 6 -6.85 -9.54 6.77
CA ALA A 6 -5.81 -8.96 5.92
C ALA A 6 -5.44 -9.85 4.73
N GLU A 7 -5.32 -11.16 4.95
CA GLU A 7 -5.07 -12.15 3.87
C GLU A 7 -6.22 -12.17 2.84
N ALA A 8 -7.47 -12.10 3.29
CA ALA A 8 -8.62 -12.00 2.40
C ALA A 8 -8.60 -10.69 1.58
N MET A 9 -8.19 -9.58 2.19
CA MET A 9 -8.12 -8.28 1.51
C MET A 9 -7.00 -8.22 0.48
N ILE A 10 -5.87 -8.90 0.74
CA ILE A 10 -4.79 -9.07 -0.25
C ILE A 10 -5.30 -9.86 -1.46
N CYS A 11 -6.04 -10.96 -1.23
CA CYS A 11 -6.63 -11.73 -2.32
C CYS A 11 -7.63 -10.87 -3.13
N PHE A 12 -8.43 -10.04 -2.45
CA PHE A 12 -9.37 -9.14 -3.11
C PHE A 12 -8.69 -8.07 -3.98
N SER A 13 -7.62 -7.44 -3.48
CA SER A 13 -6.88 -6.41 -4.22
C SER A 13 -6.02 -6.97 -5.35
N SER A 14 -5.52 -8.21 -5.22
CA SER A 14 -4.61 -8.83 -6.19
C SER A 14 -5.28 -9.75 -7.21
N ALA A 15 -6.37 -10.44 -6.85
CA ALA A 15 -6.90 -11.56 -7.64
C ALA A 15 -8.34 -11.39 -8.15
N VAL A 16 -9.19 -10.56 -7.52
CA VAL A 16 -10.64 -10.60 -7.74
C VAL A 16 -11.21 -9.42 -8.53
N SER A 17 -10.50 -8.29 -8.65
CA SER A 17 -10.98 -7.21 -9.53
C SER A 17 -9.85 -6.45 -10.23
N VAL A 18 -9.93 -6.42 -11.57
CA VAL A 18 -9.09 -5.58 -12.43
C VAL A 18 -9.15 -4.11 -11.98
N SER A 19 -10.28 -3.69 -11.40
CA SER A 19 -10.53 -2.34 -10.90
C SER A 19 -9.73 -1.91 -9.66
N TYR A 20 -9.12 -2.85 -8.92
CA TYR A 20 -8.36 -2.56 -7.68
C TYR A 20 -6.85 -2.82 -7.78
N GLN A 21 -6.35 -3.10 -8.99
CA GLN A 21 -4.91 -3.16 -9.23
C GLN A 21 -4.27 -1.80 -8.91
N ALA A 22 -3.21 -1.80 -8.09
CA ALA A 22 -2.49 -0.59 -7.71
C ALA A 22 -1.97 0.20 -8.94
N SER A 23 -1.68 -0.49 -10.04
CA SER A 23 -1.38 0.12 -11.34
C SER A 23 -2.43 1.11 -11.89
N PHE A 24 -3.72 0.96 -11.57
CA PHE A 24 -4.73 1.96 -11.94
C PHE A 24 -4.54 3.26 -11.17
N LEU A 25 -4.31 3.16 -9.85
CA LEU A 25 -4.09 4.33 -9.00
C LEU A 25 -2.81 5.08 -9.41
N VAL A 26 -1.74 4.35 -9.71
CA VAL A 26 -0.46 4.92 -10.16
C VAL A 26 -0.59 5.71 -11.48
N LYS A 27 -1.52 5.33 -12.35
CA LYS A 27 -1.74 5.96 -13.67
C LYS A 27 -2.84 7.03 -13.70
N SER A 28 -3.73 7.06 -12.71
CA SER A 28 -4.94 7.90 -12.75
C SER A 28 -4.75 9.29 -12.14
N TYR A 29 -3.60 9.59 -11.55
CA TYR A 29 -3.31 10.87 -10.90
C TYR A 29 -1.89 11.35 -11.24
N PRO A 30 -1.66 12.67 -11.42
CA PRO A 30 -0.34 13.21 -11.73
C PRO A 30 0.53 13.27 -10.46
N TRP A 31 1.05 12.11 -10.04
CA TRP A 31 1.84 11.95 -8.81
C TRP A 31 3.18 12.72 -8.83
N ASP A 32 3.66 13.11 -10.01
CA ASP A 32 4.83 13.96 -10.21
C ASP A 32 4.65 15.40 -9.71
N THR A 33 3.41 15.82 -9.48
CA THR A 33 3.08 17.16 -8.94
C THR A 33 3.21 17.26 -7.43
N VAL A 34 3.41 16.13 -6.74
CA VAL A 34 3.48 16.04 -5.28
C VAL A 34 4.75 15.33 -4.83
N THR A 35 5.21 15.65 -3.63
CA THR A 35 6.46 15.10 -3.06
C THR A 35 6.23 14.15 -1.90
N LYS A 36 5.02 14.14 -1.33
CA LYS A 36 4.69 13.32 -0.16
C LYS A 36 3.23 12.86 -0.19
N VAL A 37 3.01 11.59 0.11
CA VAL A 37 1.69 10.96 0.17
C VAL A 37 1.55 10.20 1.49
N PHE A 38 0.38 10.30 2.11
CA PHE A 38 0.01 9.52 3.29
C PHE A 38 -1.04 8.48 2.89
N ASP A 39 -0.67 7.21 2.99
CA ASP A 39 -1.54 6.06 2.70
C ASP A 39 -2.18 5.58 4.00
N VAL A 40 -3.43 6.00 4.22
CA VAL A 40 -4.18 5.75 5.45
C VAL A 40 -4.96 4.44 5.31
N GLY A 41 -4.65 3.48 6.18
CA GLY A 41 -5.23 2.13 6.11
C GLY A 41 -4.66 1.29 4.97
N GLY A 42 -3.43 1.57 4.53
CA GLY A 42 -2.79 0.89 3.41
C GLY A 42 -2.37 -0.56 3.70
N ALA A 43 -2.63 -1.09 4.89
CA ALA A 43 -2.28 -2.44 5.32
C ALA A 43 -0.79 -2.75 5.10
N GLN A 44 -0.44 -3.65 4.18
CA GLN A 44 0.95 -3.98 3.88
C GLN A 44 1.63 -3.00 2.90
N GLY A 45 0.95 -1.91 2.51
CA GLY A 45 1.53 -0.84 1.69
C GLY A 45 1.72 -1.18 0.22
N HIS A 46 0.95 -2.11 -0.34
CA HIS A 46 1.09 -2.55 -1.75
C HIS A 46 1.07 -1.37 -2.73
N SER A 47 0.07 -0.48 -2.62
CA SER A 47 -0.05 0.72 -3.45
C SER A 47 1.06 1.73 -3.18
N SER A 48 1.42 1.93 -1.90
CA SER A 48 2.52 2.81 -1.50
C SER A 48 3.87 2.38 -2.09
N ILE A 49 4.15 1.08 -2.12
CA ILE A 49 5.38 0.52 -2.70
C ILE A 49 5.41 0.77 -4.20
N GLU A 50 4.32 0.46 -4.92
CA GLU A 50 4.27 0.68 -6.38
C GLU A 50 4.41 2.17 -6.74
N LEU A 51 3.81 3.06 -5.96
CA LEU A 51 3.97 4.51 -6.11
C LEU A 51 5.42 4.96 -5.91
N ALA A 52 6.08 4.51 -4.82
CA ALA A 52 7.45 4.87 -4.53
C ALA A 52 8.45 4.32 -5.57
N GLN A 53 8.17 3.13 -6.13
CA GLN A 53 8.96 2.56 -7.23
C GLN A 53 8.77 3.32 -8.54
N THR A 54 7.55 3.79 -8.83
CA THR A 54 7.22 4.48 -10.08
C THR A 54 7.66 5.95 -10.06
N TYR A 55 7.55 6.62 -8.91
CA TYR A 55 7.87 8.04 -8.74
C TYR A 55 8.95 8.19 -7.66
N PRO A 56 10.25 8.11 -8.00
CA PRO A 56 11.34 8.12 -7.00
C PRO A 56 11.44 9.40 -6.17
N ASN A 57 10.89 10.51 -6.66
CA ASN A 57 10.82 11.79 -5.95
C ASN A 57 9.67 11.85 -4.93
N LEU A 58 8.77 10.85 -4.94
CA LEU A 58 7.60 10.77 -4.09
C LEU A 58 7.94 9.98 -2.82
N LYS A 59 7.72 10.59 -1.65
CA LYS A 59 7.82 9.91 -0.36
C LYS A 59 6.45 9.42 0.09
N ALA A 60 6.24 8.11 0.07
CA ALA A 60 5.05 7.49 0.66
C ALA A 60 5.24 7.28 2.18
N VAL A 61 4.23 7.63 2.96
CA VAL A 61 4.13 7.34 4.40
C VAL A 61 2.91 6.47 4.62
N LEU A 62 3.14 5.24 5.04
CA LEU A 62 2.08 4.29 5.38
C LEU A 62 1.61 4.55 6.82
N GLN A 63 0.31 4.75 7.01
CA GLN A 63 -0.30 4.95 8.32
C GLN A 63 -1.41 3.91 8.53
N ASP A 64 -1.30 3.12 9.59
CA ASP A 64 -2.29 2.11 9.95
C ASP A 64 -2.39 1.97 11.48
N LEU A 65 -3.25 1.06 11.95
CA LEU A 65 -3.36 0.70 13.36
C LEU A 65 -2.01 0.20 13.91
N PRO A 66 -1.69 0.46 15.19
CA PRO A 66 -0.41 0.05 15.79
C PRO A 66 -0.06 -1.43 15.57
N GLU A 67 -1.04 -2.32 15.73
CA GLU A 67 -0.86 -3.77 15.55
C GLU A 67 -0.49 -4.17 14.10
N VAL A 68 -0.95 -3.42 13.12
CA VAL A 68 -0.64 -3.64 11.69
C VAL A 68 0.77 -3.17 11.41
N VAL A 69 1.13 -1.97 11.87
CA VAL A 69 2.47 -1.39 11.72
C VAL A 69 3.52 -2.30 12.36
N GLU A 70 3.30 -2.73 13.60
CA GLU A 70 4.20 -3.67 14.28
C GLU A 70 4.34 -5.00 13.53
N GLY A 71 3.28 -5.46 12.88
CA GLY A 71 3.29 -6.70 12.09
C GLY A 71 4.18 -6.59 10.84
N ILE A 72 4.27 -5.40 10.24
CA ILE A 72 5.11 -5.13 9.07
C ILE A 72 6.58 -5.07 9.48
N GLU A 73 6.92 -4.30 10.51
CA GLU A 73 8.30 -4.12 10.97
C GLU A 73 8.97 -5.47 11.30
N LYS A 74 8.24 -6.39 11.92
CA LYS A 74 8.69 -7.76 12.25
C LYS A 74 8.96 -8.62 11.02
N ASN A 75 8.27 -8.37 9.91
CA ASN A 75 8.43 -9.11 8.66
C ASN A 75 9.54 -8.52 7.77
N SER A 76 9.84 -7.23 7.90
CA SER A 76 10.92 -6.56 7.14
C SER A 76 12.33 -6.82 7.71
N THR A 77 12.44 -7.39 8.91
CA THR A 77 13.73 -7.76 9.56
C THR A 77 14.11 -9.25 9.41
N LYS A 78 13.35 -10.01 8.62
CA LYS A 78 13.70 -11.37 8.19
C LYS A 78 14.19 -11.37 6.76
#